data_AF-A0A2N0QGK5-F1
#
_entry.id   AF-A0A2N0QGK5-F1
#
_cell.length_a   1.000
_cell.length_b   1.000
_cell.length_c   1.000
_cell.angle_alpha   90.00
_cell.angle_beta   90.00
_cell.angle_gamma   90.00
#
_symmetry.space_group_name_H-M   'P 1'
#
loop_
_entity.id
_entity.type
_entity.pdbx_description
1 polymer ?
#
loop_
_entity_poly.entity_id
_entity_poly.type
_entity_poly.pdbx_seq_one_letter_code
_entity_poly.pdbx_strand_id
1 'polypeptide(L)'
;MELLSIEFFYAVLSIIFIDLVLAGDNALLIGLVANNLPINQRKKAVLLGTFSAIFVRIILTVFAVKLLQIDGLLLLGGVLLIYISYKLLLADNSPKINPGKKSFWGAIGTILLADLLMGIDNIIAVAGASNGEILLVVIGLIISIPII
;
A
#
# COMPACT_ATOMS: atom_id res chain seq x y z
N MET A 1 -3.00 -16.80 17.01
CA MET A 1 -3.23 -16.01 18.27
C MET A 1 -4.66 -16.21 18.75
N GLU A 2 -4.94 -15.98 20.04
CA GLU A 2 -6.32 -15.88 20.52
C GLU A 2 -6.96 -14.57 20.02
N LEU A 3 -8.21 -14.67 19.53
CA LEU A 3 -9.00 -13.51 19.12
C LEU A 3 -9.31 -12.67 20.37
N LEU A 4 -9.13 -11.34 20.28
CA LEU A 4 -9.34 -10.37 21.37
C LEU A 4 -8.26 -10.32 22.47
N SER A 5 -7.09 -10.94 22.26
CA SER A 5 -5.94 -10.74 23.17
C SER A 5 -5.37 -9.32 23.07
N ILE A 6 -4.62 -8.90 24.09
CA ILE A 6 -3.92 -7.61 24.07
C ILE A 6 -2.92 -7.54 22.89
N GLU A 7 -2.31 -8.67 22.55
CA GLU A 7 -1.37 -8.82 21.43
C GLU A 7 -2.07 -8.63 20.08
N PHE A 8 -3.28 -9.18 19.94
CA PHE A 8 -4.11 -8.99 18.75
C PHE A 8 -4.43 -7.51 18.54
N PHE A 9 -4.91 -6.82 19.59
CA PHE A 9 -5.24 -5.39 19.51
C PHE A 9 -3.99 -4.54 19.22
N TYR A 10 -2.87 -4.85 19.87
CA TYR A 10 -1.61 -4.16 19.61
C TYR A 10 -1.19 -4.32 18.14
N ALA A 11 -1.22 -5.54 17.60
CA ALA A 11 -0.82 -5.81 16.22
C ALA A 11 -1.75 -5.15 15.20
N VAL A 12 -3.08 -5.20 15.40
CA VAL A 12 -4.04 -4.47 14.54
C VAL A 12 -3.78 -2.97 14.59
N LEU A 13 -3.57 -2.40 15.78
CA LEU A 13 -3.29 -0.97 15.94
C LEU A 13 -1.97 -0.58 15.28
N SER A 14 -0.92 -1.41 15.40
CA SER A 14 0.36 -1.21 14.71
C SER A 14 0.19 -1.23 13.20
N ILE A 15 -0.57 -2.17 12.64
CA ILE A 15 -0.84 -2.24 11.20
C ILE A 15 -1.56 -0.98 10.72
N ILE A 16 -2.61 -0.54 11.44
CA ILE A 16 -3.33 0.69 11.12
C ILE A 16 -2.38 1.89 11.17
N PHE A 17 -1.56 1.99 12.21
CA PHE A 17 -0.63 3.10 12.37
C PHE A 17 0.41 3.15 11.24
N ILE A 18 1.01 2.00 10.91
CA ILE A 18 1.97 1.87 9.80
C ILE A 18 1.31 2.32 8.49
N ASP A 19 0.13 1.78 8.17
CA ASP A 19 -0.55 2.10 6.90
C ASP A 19 -0.94 3.59 6.83
N LEU A 20 -1.43 4.19 7.92
CA LEU A 20 -1.76 5.62 7.99
C LEU A 20 -0.53 6.51 7.79
N VAL A 21 0.59 6.20 8.43
CA VAL A 21 1.84 6.97 8.29
C VAL A 21 2.34 6.93 6.84
N LEU A 22 2.19 5.78 6.17
CA LEU A 22 2.62 5.55 4.81
C LEU A 22 1.55 5.84 3.73
N ALA A 23 0.38 6.36 4.11
CA ALA A 23 -0.71 6.63 3.16
C ALA A 23 -0.70 8.05 2.58
N GLY A 24 0.07 8.98 3.17
CA GLY A 24 0.00 10.40 2.85
C GLY A 24 0.33 10.74 1.39
N ASP A 25 1.36 10.12 0.83
CA ASP A 25 1.79 10.28 -0.57
C ASP A 25 0.81 9.63 -1.56
N ASN A 26 0.29 8.45 -1.21
CA ASN A 26 -0.73 7.72 -1.96
C ASN A 26 -2.01 8.54 -2.15
N ALA A 27 -2.52 9.16 -1.07
CA ALA A 27 -3.72 9.99 -1.11
C ALA A 27 -3.55 11.25 -1.98
N LEU A 28 -2.39 11.91 -1.90
CA LEU A 28 -2.07 13.08 -2.72
C LEU A 28 -2.09 12.73 -4.21
N LEU A 29 -1.48 11.61 -4.60
CA LEU A 29 -1.43 11.20 -6.00
C LEU A 29 -2.82 10.81 -6.54
N ILE A 30 -3.62 10.08 -5.76
CA ILE A 30 -5.01 9.74 -6.14
C ILE A 30 -5.80 11.04 -6.41
N GLY A 31 -5.65 12.04 -5.54
CA GLY A 31 -6.25 13.37 -5.72
C GLY A 31 -5.78 14.05 -7.00
N LEU A 32 -4.47 14.04 -7.29
CA LEU A 32 -3.89 14.62 -8.50
C LEU A 32 -4.41 13.93 -9.78
N VAL A 33 -4.49 12.60 -9.79
CA VAL A 33 -5.01 11.82 -10.92
C VAL A 33 -6.50 12.10 -11.12
N ALA A 34 -7.30 12.08 -10.06
CA ALA A 34 -8.72 12.36 -10.13
C ALA A 34 -9.02 13.79 -10.56
N ASN A 35 -8.18 14.77 -10.20
CA ASN A 35 -8.37 16.17 -10.60
C ASN A 35 -8.28 16.39 -12.12
N ASN A 36 -7.63 15.48 -12.86
CA ASN A 36 -7.57 15.52 -14.32
C ASN A 36 -8.88 15.07 -15.02
N LEU A 37 -9.86 14.56 -14.26
CA LEU A 37 -11.16 14.14 -14.78
C LEU A 37 -12.24 15.23 -14.63
N PRO A 38 -13.32 15.17 -15.44
CA PRO A 38 -14.52 15.97 -15.24
C PRO A 38 -15.09 15.84 -13.81
N ILE A 39 -15.64 16.93 -13.26
CA ILE A 39 -16.07 17.02 -11.85
C ILE A 39 -17.03 15.89 -11.43
N ASN A 40 -17.90 15.46 -12.35
CA ASN A 40 -18.89 14.40 -12.17
C ASN A 40 -18.28 12.97 -12.13
N GLN A 41 -17.05 12.80 -12.61
CA GLN A 41 -16.34 11.52 -12.64
C GLN A 41 -15.31 11.38 -11.52
N ARG A 42 -14.81 12.49 -10.95
CA ARG A 42 -13.72 12.47 -9.94
C ARG A 42 -14.02 11.56 -8.75
N LYS A 43 -15.16 11.76 -8.09
CA LYS A 43 -15.57 10.95 -6.92
C LYS A 43 -15.70 9.46 -7.28
N LYS A 44 -16.22 9.14 -8.47
CA LYS A 44 -16.35 7.76 -8.95
C LYS A 44 -14.98 7.14 -9.23
N ALA A 45 -14.06 7.90 -9.81
CA ALA A 45 -12.71 7.45 -10.11
C ALA A 45 -11.89 7.21 -8.83
N VAL A 46 -12.01 8.09 -7.84
CA VAL A 46 -11.42 7.88 -6.50
C VAL A 46 -12.02 6.63 -5.86
N LEU A 47 -13.35 6.53 -5.76
CA LEU A 47 -13.99 5.40 -5.07
C LEU A 47 -13.65 4.05 -5.72
N LEU A 48 -13.80 3.95 -7.05
CA LEU A 48 -13.51 2.71 -7.77
C LEU A 48 -12.01 2.42 -7.84
N GLY A 49 -11.18 3.44 -8.02
CA GLY A 49 -9.72 3.31 -8.05
C GLY A 49 -9.19 2.81 -6.71
N THR A 50 -9.59 3.45 -5.61
CA THR A 50 -9.25 3.05 -4.25
C THR A 50 -9.75 1.63 -3.95
N PHE A 51 -11.02 1.30 -4.21
CA PHE A 51 -11.52 -0.07 -3.98
C PHE A 51 -10.74 -1.14 -4.74
N SER A 52 -10.38 -0.86 -6.00
CA SER A 52 -9.58 -1.76 -6.83
C SER A 52 -8.16 -1.92 -6.30
N ALA A 53 -7.53 -0.80 -5.91
CA ALA A 53 -6.20 -0.75 -5.31
C ALA A 53 -6.12 -1.58 -4.02
N ILE A 54 -7.08 -1.40 -3.12
CA ILE A 54 -7.19 -2.16 -1.87
C ILE A 54 -7.28 -3.65 -2.11
N PHE A 55 -8.12 -4.06 -3.05
CA PHE A 55 -8.30 -5.47 -3.36
C PHE A 55 -6.98 -6.09 -3.82
N VAL A 56 -6.27 -5.41 -4.72
CA VAL A 56 -4.92 -5.82 -5.16
C VAL A 56 -3.95 -5.83 -3.98
N ARG A 57 -3.97 -4.80 -3.14
CA ARG A 57 -3.11 -4.67 -1.96
C ARG A 57 -3.31 -5.84 -0.99
N ILE A 58 -4.54 -6.20 -0.64
CA ILE A 58 -4.84 -7.35 0.24
C ILE A 58 -4.26 -8.64 -0.35
N ILE A 59 -4.44 -8.87 -1.66
CA ILE A 59 -3.90 -10.06 -2.33
C ILE A 59 -2.37 -10.08 -2.24
N LEU A 60 -1.72 -8.97 -2.56
CA LEU A 60 -0.27 -8.86 -2.51
C LEU A 60 0.27 -9.01 -1.10
N THR A 61 -0.38 -8.43 -0.08
CA THR A 61 0.04 -8.60 1.30
C THR A 61 -0.12 -10.02 1.78
N VAL A 62 -1.22 -10.71 1.44
CA VAL A 62 -1.37 -12.14 1.75
C VAL A 62 -0.23 -12.95 1.13
N PHE A 63 0.15 -12.63 -0.11
CA PHE A 63 1.29 -13.27 -0.77
C PHE A 63 2.62 -12.94 -0.09
N ALA A 64 2.86 -11.67 0.26
CA ALA A 64 4.06 -11.22 0.96
C ALA A 64 4.20 -11.86 2.35
N VAL A 65 3.12 -11.97 3.11
CA VAL A 65 3.08 -12.66 4.40
C VAL A 65 3.56 -14.10 4.26
N LYS A 66 3.09 -14.82 3.24
CA LYS A 66 3.55 -16.19 2.97
C LYS A 66 5.01 -16.26 2.56
N LEU A 67 5.47 -15.30 1.76
CA LEU A 67 6.89 -15.23 1.38
C LEU A 67 7.78 -14.98 2.60
N LEU A 68 7.39 -14.07 3.49
CA LEU A 68 8.16 -13.71 4.69
C LEU A 68 8.28 -14.85 5.71
N GLN A 69 7.49 -15.92 5.59
CA GLN A 69 7.67 -17.14 6.37
C GLN A 69 8.91 -17.95 5.96
N ILE A 70 9.57 -17.59 4.84
CA ILE A 70 10.84 -18.20 4.44
C ILE A 70 11.95 -17.63 5.33
N ASP A 71 12.62 -18.53 6.06
CA ASP A 71 13.73 -18.18 6.96
C ASP A 71 14.82 -17.40 6.22
N GLY A 72 15.26 -16.29 6.83
CA GLY A 72 16.29 -15.42 6.27
C GLY A 72 15.82 -14.48 5.15
N LEU A 73 14.60 -14.63 4.62
CA LEU A 73 14.08 -13.72 3.58
C LEU A 73 13.91 -12.30 4.09
N LEU A 74 13.39 -12.12 5.31
CA LEU A 74 13.24 -10.80 5.94
C LEU A 74 14.60 -10.10 6.11
N LEU A 75 15.63 -10.86 6.52
CA LEU A 75 16.98 -10.34 6.68
C LEU A 75 17.57 -9.92 5.32
N LEU A 76 17.47 -10.78 4.31
CA LEU A 76 17.91 -10.49 2.94
C LEU A 76 17.19 -9.27 2.36
N GLY A 77 15.87 -9.19 2.56
CA GLY A 77 15.04 -8.07 2.14
C GLY A 77 15.47 -6.76 2.82
N GLY A 78 15.73 -6.78 4.12
CA GLY A 78 16.23 -5.61 4.85
C GLY A 78 17.60 -5.12 4.34
N VAL A 79 18.54 -6.04 4.08
CA VAL A 79 19.85 -5.71 3.49
C VAL A 79 19.69 -5.11 2.09
N LEU A 80 18.83 -5.70 1.26
CA LEU A 80 18.52 -5.20 -0.08
C LEU A 80 17.90 -3.80 -0.03
N LEU A 81 16.98 -3.56 0.91
CA LEU A 81 16.33 -2.26 1.10
C LEU A 81 17.34 -1.17 1.48
N ILE A 82 18.30 -1.47 2.37
CA ILE A 82 19.38 -0.53 2.69
C ILE A 82 20.17 -0.16 1.44
N TYR A 83 20.50 -1.15 0.60
CA TYR A 83 21.21 -0.93 -0.66
C TYR A 83 20.39 -0.07 -1.64
N ILE A 84 19.10 -0.36 -1.82
CA ILE A 84 18.19 0.40 -2.70
C ILE A 84 18.05 1.84 -2.20
N SER A 85 17.81 2.04 -0.91
CA SER A 85 17.69 3.36 -0.29
C SER A 85 18.96 4.20 -0.47
N TYR A 86 20.14 3.61 -0.27
CA TYR A 86 21.41 4.29 -0.54
C TYR A 86 21.56 4.70 -2.01
N LYS A 87 21.20 3.79 -2.93
CA LYS A 87 21.26 4.06 -4.37
C LYS A 87 20.28 5.15 -4.79
N LEU A 88 19.09 5.20 -4.19
CA LEU A 88 18.08 6.23 -4.43
C LEU A 88 18.54 7.61 -3.99
N LEU A 89 19.25 7.73 -2.85
CA LEU A 89 19.82 9.00 -2.38
C LEU A 89 20.86 9.59 -3.35
N LEU A 90 21.51 8.73 -4.14
CA LEU A 90 22.51 9.12 -5.14
C LEU A 90 21.92 9.33 -6.54
N ALA A 91 20.64 9.03 -6.74
CA ALA A 91 19.99 9.09 -8.05
C ALA A 91 19.27 10.43 -8.24
N ASP A 92 19.72 11.23 -9.22
CA ASP A 92 19.14 12.53 -9.58
C ASP A 92 17.82 12.45 -10.39
N ASN A 93 17.13 11.31 -10.42
CA ASN A 93 15.94 11.13 -11.24
C ASN A 93 14.75 10.62 -10.43
N SER A 94 13.78 11.51 -10.18
CA SER A 94 12.45 11.12 -9.71
C SER A 94 11.71 10.34 -10.80
N PRO A 95 11.03 9.22 -10.48
CA PRO A 95 10.22 8.51 -11.45
C PRO A 95 9.10 9.42 -11.97
N LYS A 96 9.17 9.78 -13.26
CA LYS A 96 8.10 10.55 -13.92
C LYS A 96 6.97 9.60 -14.29
N ILE A 97 5.97 9.49 -13.42
CA ILE A 97 4.68 8.90 -13.79
C ILE A 97 3.99 9.90 -14.72
N ASN A 98 3.97 9.61 -16.02
CA ASN A 98 3.15 10.37 -16.95
C ASN A 98 1.69 9.98 -16.72
N PRO A 99 0.80 10.88 -16.25
CA PRO A 99 -0.61 10.55 -16.09
C PRO A 99 -1.20 10.21 -17.46
N GLY A 100 -1.42 8.92 -17.67
CA GLY A 100 -1.82 8.37 -18.97
C GLY A 100 -3.25 8.74 -19.31
N LYS A 101 -3.42 9.65 -20.27
CA LYS A 101 -4.67 10.03 -20.99
C LYS A 101 -5.82 10.52 -20.10
N LYS A 102 -6.55 11.56 -20.54
CA LYS A 102 -7.74 12.15 -19.88
C LYS A 102 -8.99 11.22 -19.88
N SER A 103 -8.81 9.93 -19.66
CA SER A 103 -9.86 8.91 -19.67
C SER A 103 -10.09 8.37 -18.27
N PHE A 104 -11.35 8.12 -17.94
CA PHE A 104 -11.79 7.55 -16.67
C PHE A 104 -11.05 6.24 -16.33
N TRP A 105 -10.97 5.30 -17.28
CA TRP A 105 -10.26 4.03 -17.09
C TRP A 105 -8.73 4.21 -17.01
N GLY A 106 -8.20 5.23 -17.69
CA GLY A 106 -6.79 5.59 -17.59
C GLY A 106 -6.43 6.12 -16.20
N ALA A 107 -7.32 6.89 -15.59
CA ALA A 107 -7.18 7.35 -14.21
C ALA A 107 -7.23 6.20 -13.20
N ILE A 108 -8.17 5.25 -13.34
CA ILE A 108 -8.22 4.04 -12.49
C ILE A 108 -6.92 3.24 -12.63
N GLY A 109 -6.45 3.02 -13.86
CA GLY A 109 -5.20 2.30 -14.10
C GLY A 109 -3.98 3.02 -13.52
N THR A 110 -3.93 4.36 -13.61
CA THR A 110 -2.85 5.16 -13.02
C THR A 110 -2.89 5.09 -11.49
N ILE A 111 -4.07 5.15 -10.88
CA ILE A 111 -4.25 4.96 -9.43
C ILE A 111 -3.74 3.58 -9.01
N LEU A 112 -4.14 2.53 -9.72
CA LEU A 112 -3.73 1.16 -9.40
C LEU A 112 -2.22 0.96 -9.56
N LEU A 113 -1.64 1.47 -10.64
CA LEU A 113 -0.21 1.35 -10.90
C LEU A 113 0.60 2.10 -9.84
N ALA A 114 0.15 3.29 -9.45
CA ALA A 114 0.83 4.05 -8.44
C ALA A 114 0.69 3.44 -7.05
N ASP A 115 -0.50 2.96 -6.69
CA ASP A 115 -0.71 2.20 -5.45
C ASP A 115 0.15 0.96 -5.40
N LEU A 116 0.35 0.27 -6.52
CA LEU A 116 1.27 -0.86 -6.60
C LEU A 116 2.72 -0.44 -6.37
N LEU A 117 3.17 0.65 -6.98
CA LEU A 117 4.56 1.10 -6.88
C LEU A 117 4.90 1.63 -5.49
N MET A 118 4.03 2.47 -4.92
CA MET A 118 4.19 3.04 -3.58
C MET A 118 3.86 1.99 -2.49
N GLY A 119 2.83 1.18 -2.73
CA GLY A 119 2.32 0.20 -1.77
C GLY A 119 3.21 -1.01 -1.56
N ILE A 120 4.27 -1.25 -2.35
CA ILE A 120 5.24 -2.34 -2.08
C ILE A 120 5.87 -2.17 -0.68
N ASP A 121 6.26 -0.96 -0.32
CA ASP A 121 6.88 -0.68 0.98
C ASP A 121 5.85 -0.86 2.11
N ASN A 122 4.61 -0.41 1.91
CA ASN A 122 3.50 -0.61 2.86
C ASN A 122 3.16 -2.10 3.02
N ILE A 123 3.13 -2.85 1.93
CA ILE A 123 2.84 -4.29 1.92
C ILE A 123 3.87 -5.03 2.76
N ILE A 124 5.17 -4.74 2.58
CA ILE A 124 6.24 -5.39 3.35
C ILE A 124 6.14 -5.02 4.84
N ALA A 125 5.90 -3.74 5.15
CA ALA A 125 5.78 -3.27 6.53
C ALA A 125 4.57 -3.91 7.25
N VAL A 126 3.40 -3.91 6.61
CA VAL A 126 2.18 -4.53 7.14
C VAL A 126 2.33 -6.05 7.25
N ALA A 127 2.93 -6.70 6.26
CA ALA A 127 3.21 -8.13 6.31
C ALA A 127 4.15 -8.50 7.46
N GLY A 128 5.20 -7.71 7.69
CA GLY A 128 6.10 -7.87 8.84
C GLY A 128 5.38 -7.68 10.18
N ALA A 129 4.55 -6.64 10.30
CA ALA A 129 3.79 -6.36 11.52
C ALA A 129 2.72 -7.42 11.84
N SER A 130 2.26 -8.17 10.83
CA SER A 130 1.24 -9.21 10.99
C SER A 130 1.76 -10.51 11.61
N ASN A 131 3.07 -10.69 11.76
CA ASN A 131 3.67 -11.92 12.30
C ASN A 131 3.16 -13.23 11.64
N GLY A 132 2.81 -13.20 10.35
CA GLY A 132 2.30 -14.37 9.64
C GLY A 132 0.77 -14.52 9.65
N GLU A 133 0.06 -13.72 10.44
CA GLU A 133 -1.37 -13.87 10.68
C GLU A 133 -2.19 -13.02 9.71
N ILE A 134 -2.67 -13.66 8.65
CA ILE A 134 -3.43 -13.01 7.55
C ILE A 134 -4.66 -12.26 8.07
N LEU A 135 -5.30 -12.75 9.14
CA LEU A 135 -6.48 -12.12 9.72
C LEU A 135 -6.17 -10.70 10.24
N LEU A 136 -4.99 -10.49 10.84
CA LEU A 136 -4.55 -9.17 11.30
C LEU A 136 -4.42 -8.19 10.13
N VAL A 137 -3.84 -8.66 9.01
CA VAL A 137 -3.68 -7.85 7.80
C VAL A 137 -5.04 -7.41 7.26
N VAL A 138 -5.96 -8.36 7.08
CA VAL A 138 -7.27 -8.07 6.49
C VAL A 138 -8.06 -7.09 7.37
N ILE A 139 -8.09 -7.32 8.69
CA ILE A 139 -8.79 -6.43 9.62
C ILE A 139 -8.13 -5.05 9.66
N GLY A 140 -6.80 -5.00 9.79
CA GLY A 140 -6.05 -3.75 9.86
C GLY A 140 -6.25 -2.89 8.61
N LEU A 141 -6.15 -3.49 7.42
CA LEU A 141 -6.36 -2.77 6.15
C LEU A 141 -7.82 -2.30 6.01
N ILE A 142 -8.81 -3.16 6.28
CA ILE A 142 -10.23 -2.76 6.19
C ILE A 142 -10.55 -1.56 7.09
N ILE A 143 -9.89 -1.47 8.25
CA ILE A 143 -10.08 -0.35 9.19
C ILE A 143 -9.28 0.90 8.77
N SER A 144 -8.03 0.75 8.29
CA SER A 144 -7.18 1.89 7.93
C SER A 144 -7.69 2.65 6.71
N ILE A 145 -8.19 1.92 5.72
CA ILE A 145 -8.56 2.47 4.43
C ILE A 145 -9.63 3.56 4.47
N PRO A 146 -10.76 3.42 5.20
CA PRO A 146 -11.75 4.48 5.28
C PRO A 146 -11.28 5.73 6.02
N ILE A 147 -10.18 5.63 6.78
CA ILE A 147 -9.59 6.74 7.54
C ILE A 147 -8.70 7.61 6.64
N ILE A 148 -8.10 7.01 5.61
CA ILE A 148 -7.25 7.66 4.60
C ILE A 148 -8.11 8.41 3.58
#